data_AF-A0A9W8JMA5-F1
#
_entry.id   AF-A0A9W8JMA5-F1
#
_cell.length_a   1.000
_cell.length_b   1.000
_cell.length_c   1.000
_cell.angle_alpha   90.00
_cell.angle_beta   90.00
_cell.angle_gamma   90.00
#
_symmetry.space_group_name_H-M   'P 1'
#
loop_
_entity.id
_entity.type
_entity.pdbx_description
1 polymer ?
#
loop_
_entity_poly.entity_id
_entity_poly.type
_entity_poly.pdbx_seq_one_letter_code
_entity_poly.pdbx_strand_id
1 'polypeptide(L)'
;MHERDYRQADQLHFQTNSHTNGISSSHNAQAARVVPPPPAPPPPPAIHPPKPKPIRRGFWNRRGDHLTQSGYIVYAPPHRTFPEELQNYPAEDEGYQDETEVFSSCYPRRPELPDSLPRMGKPPDRPYDSFVVYLTPEEAKRAREAVREKAVAPRFAA
;
A
#
# COMPACT_ATOMS: atom_id res chain seq x y z
N MET A 1 43.10 -11.33 13.56
CA MET A 1 43.97 -10.45 12.75
C MET A 1 43.45 -10.42 11.32
N HIS A 2 42.69 -9.38 10.98
CA HIS A 2 42.80 -8.54 9.78
C HIS A 2 41.51 -7.71 9.66
N GLU A 3 41.46 -6.69 10.49
CA GLU A 3 40.77 -5.43 10.21
C GLU A 3 41.26 -4.89 8.86
N ARG A 4 40.34 -4.45 8.01
CA ARG A 4 40.65 -3.48 6.98
C ARG A 4 39.72 -2.30 7.15
N ASP A 5 40.25 -1.33 7.88
CA ASP A 5 39.98 0.09 7.71
C ASP A 5 39.87 0.46 6.22
N TYR A 6 38.79 1.15 5.87
CA TYR A 6 38.84 2.13 4.80
C TYR A 6 38.32 3.48 5.31
N ARG A 7 39.31 4.35 5.51
CA ARG A 7 39.24 5.81 5.65
C ARG A 7 38.40 6.42 4.50
N GLN A 8 37.44 7.31 4.78
CA GLN A 8 37.59 8.73 5.11
C GLN A 8 37.94 9.58 3.89
N ALA A 9 37.01 10.48 3.51
CA ALA A 9 37.10 11.69 2.67
C ALA A 9 35.74 11.84 1.92
N ASP A 10 35.14 13.00 1.70
CA ASP A 10 35.59 14.37 1.88
C ASP A 10 34.39 15.33 1.89
N GLN A 11 34.73 16.55 2.26
CA GLN A 11 33.97 17.75 2.58
C GLN A 11 32.92 18.26 1.58
N LEU A 12 31.82 18.73 2.17
CA LEU A 12 31.22 20.07 2.04
C LEU A 12 31.43 20.85 0.73
N HIS A 13 30.30 21.26 0.12
CA HIS A 13 30.22 22.52 -0.61
C HIS A 13 28.84 23.17 -0.43
N PHE A 14 28.78 24.16 0.47
CA PHE A 14 27.76 25.21 0.45
C PHE A 14 28.21 26.25 -0.58
N GLN A 15 27.39 26.54 -1.59
CA GLN A 15 27.58 27.72 -2.44
C GLN A 15 26.57 28.79 -2.04
N THR A 16 27.03 29.75 -1.26
CA THR A 16 26.37 31.03 -1.01
C THR A 16 26.82 32.01 -2.08
N ASN A 17 25.92 32.42 -2.97
CA ASN A 17 26.18 33.50 -3.91
C ASN A 17 25.80 34.84 -3.27
N SER A 18 26.82 35.58 -2.84
CA SER A 18 26.76 37.01 -2.57
C SER A 18 27.52 37.75 -3.66
N HIS A 19 26.84 38.57 -4.45
CA HIS A 19 27.47 39.60 -5.28
C HIS A 19 26.72 40.93 -5.13
N THR A 20 27.53 41.98 -5.12
CA THR A 20 27.26 43.35 -4.67
C THR A 20 26.88 44.30 -5.80
N ASN A 21 26.04 45.27 -5.44
CA ASN A 21 25.97 46.69 -5.83
C ASN A 21 26.28 47.16 -7.27
N GLY A 22 25.30 47.88 -7.82
CA GLY A 22 25.46 48.83 -8.93
C GLY A 22 24.46 49.98 -8.86
N ILE A 23 24.88 51.07 -8.21
CA ILE A 23 24.80 52.48 -8.62
C ILE A 23 23.45 53.06 -9.14
N SER A 24 22.97 54.04 -8.35
CA SER A 24 22.36 55.35 -8.68
C SER A 24 21.25 55.48 -9.74
N SER A 25 20.13 56.07 -9.30
CA SER A 25 19.63 57.34 -9.87
C SER A 25 18.49 57.94 -9.03
N SER A 26 18.70 59.18 -8.61
CA SER A 26 17.74 60.03 -7.94
C SER A 26 16.71 60.57 -8.94
N HIS A 27 15.44 60.17 -8.81
CA HIS A 27 14.32 60.94 -9.36
C HIS A 27 13.21 61.11 -8.31
N ASN A 28 12.98 62.38 -8.01
CA ASN A 28 11.92 62.92 -7.19
C ASN A 28 10.59 62.76 -7.94
N ALA A 29 9.68 61.94 -7.40
CA ALA A 29 8.27 61.95 -7.76
C ALA A 29 7.47 61.46 -6.55
N GLN A 30 6.83 62.39 -5.85
CA GLN A 30 5.74 62.10 -4.92
C GLN A 30 4.53 61.60 -5.73
N ALA A 31 4.57 60.33 -6.12
CA ALA A 31 3.39 59.58 -6.51
C ALA A 31 2.87 58.88 -5.25
N ALA A 32 1.64 59.17 -4.85
CA ALA A 32 0.94 58.44 -3.80
C ALA A 32 1.04 56.94 -4.12
N ARG A 33 1.86 56.21 -3.34
CA ARG A 33 2.04 54.77 -3.49
C ARG A 33 0.74 54.10 -3.10
N VAL A 34 -0.08 53.76 -4.09
CA VAL A 34 -1.16 52.80 -3.94
C VAL A 34 -0.47 51.48 -3.63
N VAL A 35 -0.37 51.14 -2.34
CA VAL A 35 0.17 49.84 -1.92
C VAL A 35 -0.82 48.79 -2.43
N PRO A 36 -0.41 47.87 -3.32
CA PRO A 36 -1.29 46.77 -3.69
C PRO A 36 -1.64 45.99 -2.43
N PRO A 37 -2.91 45.58 -2.24
CA PRO A 37 -3.29 44.77 -1.09
C PRO A 37 -2.40 43.51 -1.06
N PRO A 38 -2.03 43.03 0.14
CA PRO A 38 -1.24 41.81 0.26
C PRO A 38 -1.94 40.66 -0.48
N PRO A 39 -1.19 39.75 -1.12
CA PRO A 39 -1.77 38.60 -1.79
C PRO A 39 -2.60 37.80 -0.78
N ALA A 40 -3.80 37.40 -1.20
CA ALA A 40 -4.67 36.57 -0.36
C ALA A 40 -3.94 35.28 0.04
N PRO A 41 -4.12 34.79 1.28
CA PRO A 41 -3.57 33.51 1.67
C PRO A 41 -4.09 32.41 0.73
N PRO A 42 -3.26 31.39 0.42
CA PRO A 42 -3.71 30.28 -0.41
C PRO A 42 -4.93 29.61 0.25
N PRO A 43 -5.89 29.11 -0.55
CA PRO A 43 -7.02 28.37 0.00
C PRO A 43 -6.50 27.19 0.83
N PRO A 44 -7.19 26.82 1.93
CA PRO A 44 -6.84 25.62 2.67
C PRO A 44 -6.83 24.40 1.74
N PRO A 45 -5.92 23.43 1.95
CA PRO A 45 -5.87 22.24 1.13
C PRO A 45 -7.24 21.56 1.15
N ALA A 46 -7.78 21.27 -0.03
CA ALA A 46 -9.03 20.53 -0.15
C ALA A 46 -8.88 19.18 0.57
N ILE A 47 -9.61 19.00 1.66
CA ILE A 47 -9.65 17.73 2.39
C ILE A 47 -10.48 16.77 1.53
N HIS A 48 -9.80 16.02 0.65
CA HIS A 48 -10.44 14.94 -0.07
C HIS A 48 -10.70 13.77 0.88
N PRO A 49 -11.91 13.18 0.87
CA PRO A 49 -12.13 11.96 1.61
C PRO A 49 -11.15 10.87 1.13
N PRO A 50 -10.61 10.03 2.02
CA PRO A 50 -9.72 8.95 1.63
C PRO A 50 -10.45 8.03 0.66
N LYS A 51 -9.79 7.67 -0.45
CA LYS A 51 -10.32 6.68 -1.37
C LYS A 51 -10.42 5.33 -0.66
N PRO A 52 -11.51 4.57 -0.84
CA PRO A 52 -11.61 3.24 -0.26
C PRO A 52 -10.45 2.36 -0.77
N LYS A 53 -9.81 1.65 0.16
CA LYS A 53 -8.73 0.71 -0.17
C LYS A 53 -9.29 -0.45 -0.99
N PRO A 54 -8.58 -0.93 -2.02
CA PRO A 54 -9.02 -2.07 -2.80
C PRO A 54 -9.01 -3.33 -1.91
N ILE A 55 -10.02 -4.19 -2.06
CA ILE A 55 -10.14 -5.44 -1.29
C ILE A 55 -9.81 -6.60 -2.21
N ARG A 56 -8.94 -7.52 -1.79
CA ARG A 56 -8.64 -8.74 -2.54
C ARG A 56 -9.73 -9.79 -2.29
N ARG A 57 -10.15 -10.48 -3.34
CA ARG A 57 -11.08 -11.61 -3.29
C ARG A 57 -10.36 -12.87 -2.81
N GLY A 58 -11.01 -13.66 -1.96
CA GLY A 58 -10.48 -14.93 -1.45
C GLY A 58 -9.72 -14.76 -0.13
N PHE A 59 -9.06 -15.83 0.32
CA PHE A 59 -8.42 -15.89 1.63
C PHE A 59 -6.97 -15.42 1.57
N TRP A 60 -6.66 -14.32 2.27
CA TRP A 60 -5.32 -13.71 2.31
C TRP A 60 -4.81 -13.59 3.74
N ASN A 61 -3.50 -13.48 3.93
CA ASN A 61 -2.87 -13.08 5.19
C ASN A 61 -2.17 -11.72 5.05
N ARG A 62 -1.69 -11.16 6.15
CA ARG A 62 -1.00 -9.86 6.19
C ARG A 62 0.28 -9.80 5.37
N ARG A 63 1.01 -10.92 5.26
CA ARG A 63 2.19 -11.01 4.39
C ARG A 63 1.81 -10.90 2.92
N GLY A 64 0.61 -11.32 2.54
CA GLY A 64 0.11 -11.33 1.17
C GLY A 64 0.01 -12.71 0.55
N ASP A 65 0.11 -13.79 1.31
CA ASP A 65 -0.10 -15.13 0.76
C ASP A 65 -1.57 -15.40 0.53
N HIS A 66 -1.86 -16.17 -0.51
CA HIS A 66 -3.20 -16.55 -0.87
C HIS A 66 -3.45 -18.02 -0.55
N LEU A 67 -4.54 -18.28 0.17
CA LEU A 67 -5.07 -19.62 0.36
C LEU A 67 -6.10 -19.91 -0.73
N THR A 68 -5.75 -20.82 -1.63
CA THR A 68 -6.65 -21.26 -2.70
C THR A 68 -7.85 -22.04 -2.15
N GLN A 69 -8.95 -22.09 -2.91
CA GLN A 69 -10.13 -22.89 -2.56
C GLN A 69 -9.82 -24.38 -2.36
N SER A 70 -8.82 -24.90 -3.08
CA SER A 70 -8.34 -26.28 -2.96
C SER A 70 -7.39 -26.51 -1.77
N GLY A 71 -7.11 -25.47 -0.97
CA GLY A 71 -6.31 -25.57 0.25
C GLY A 71 -4.80 -25.41 0.08
N TYR A 72 -4.32 -25.10 -1.14
CA TYR A 72 -2.92 -24.79 -1.42
C TYR A 72 -2.57 -23.36 -1.08
N ILE A 73 -1.32 -23.13 -0.67
CA ILE A 73 -0.74 -21.80 -0.42
C ILE A 73 -0.05 -21.30 -1.70
N VAL A 74 -0.27 -20.03 -2.04
CA VAL A 74 0.49 -19.28 -3.03
C VAL A 74 1.23 -18.17 -2.30
N TYR A 75 2.56 -18.26 -2.25
CA TYR A 75 3.40 -17.30 -1.53
C TYR A 75 3.54 -15.96 -2.27
N ALA A 76 3.49 -14.87 -1.51
CA ALA A 76 3.83 -13.55 -2.05
C ALA A 76 5.32 -13.45 -2.40
N PRO A 77 5.68 -12.99 -3.61
CA PRO A 77 7.08 -12.72 -3.93
C PRO A 77 7.60 -11.52 -3.10
N PRO A 78 8.93 -11.41 -2.87
CA PRO A 78 9.50 -10.41 -1.95
C PRO A 78 9.11 -8.95 -2.20
N HIS A 79 8.81 -8.57 -3.44
CA HIS A 79 8.41 -7.20 -3.81
C HIS A 79 6.89 -6.96 -3.68
N ARG A 80 6.12 -7.98 -3.28
CA ARG A 80 4.66 -7.91 -3.07
C ARG A 80 4.27 -8.23 -1.62
N THR A 81 5.24 -8.47 -0.74
CA THR A 81 4.95 -8.77 0.67
C THR A 81 4.51 -7.52 1.44
N PHE A 82 3.63 -7.71 2.41
CA PHE A 82 3.08 -6.66 3.30
C PHE A 82 2.43 -5.47 2.57
N PRO A 83 1.47 -5.73 1.66
CA PRO A 83 0.78 -4.66 0.97
C PRO A 83 -0.16 -3.90 1.92
N GLU A 84 -0.32 -2.58 1.71
CA GLU A 84 -1.04 -1.68 2.64
C GLU A 84 -2.51 -2.09 2.84
N GLU A 85 -3.14 -2.68 1.82
CA GLU A 85 -4.52 -3.16 1.91
C GLU A 85 -4.69 -4.37 2.84
N LEU A 86 -3.62 -5.13 3.11
CA LEU A 86 -3.65 -6.32 3.96
C LEU A 86 -3.13 -6.07 5.37
N GLN A 87 -2.85 -4.83 5.76
CA GLN A 87 -2.28 -4.49 7.06
C GLN A 87 -3.11 -5.00 8.27
N ASN A 88 -4.43 -5.12 8.09
CA ASN A 88 -5.38 -5.53 9.13
C ASN A 88 -5.71 -7.03 9.08
N TYR A 89 -5.11 -7.78 8.16
CA TYR A 89 -5.32 -9.22 8.04
C TYR A 89 -4.51 -9.98 9.10
N PRO A 90 -4.86 -11.25 9.39
CA PRO A 90 -4.10 -12.08 10.33
C PRO A 90 -2.64 -12.24 9.92
N ALA A 91 -1.78 -12.50 10.91
CA ALA A 91 -0.40 -12.89 10.68
C ALA A 91 -0.32 -14.22 9.89
N GLU A 92 0.82 -14.47 9.25
CA GLU A 92 1.04 -15.68 8.46
C GLU A 92 0.92 -17.01 9.24
N ASP A 93 1.18 -16.97 10.54
CA ASP A 93 1.11 -18.09 11.47
C ASP A 93 -0.26 -18.21 12.15
N GLU A 94 -1.07 -17.14 12.13
CA GLU A 94 -2.44 -17.13 12.64
C GLU A 94 -3.41 -17.78 11.64
N GLY A 95 -3.43 -17.29 10.39
CA GLY A 95 -4.36 -17.80 9.40
C GLY A 95 -4.57 -16.89 8.20
N TYR A 96 -5.76 -17.01 7.62
CA TYR A 96 -6.18 -16.29 6.43
C TYR A 96 -7.58 -15.74 6.67
N GLN A 97 -7.87 -14.60 6.06
CA GLN A 97 -9.17 -13.96 6.13
C GLN A 97 -9.63 -13.62 4.72
N ASP A 98 -10.92 -13.72 4.45
CA ASP A 98 -11.50 -13.32 3.17
C ASP A 98 -12.13 -11.92 3.19
N GLU A 99 -12.65 -11.46 2.05
CA GLU A 99 -13.31 -10.16 1.91
C GLU A 99 -14.56 -9.98 2.81
N THR A 100 -15.14 -11.09 3.25
CA THR A 100 -16.32 -11.16 4.12
C THR A 100 -15.95 -11.29 5.60
N GLU A 101 -14.66 -11.16 5.91
CA GLU A 101 -14.09 -11.27 7.24
C GLU A 101 -14.17 -12.70 7.83
N VAL A 102 -14.46 -13.71 7.01
CA VAL A 102 -14.42 -15.11 7.42
C VAL A 102 -12.97 -15.54 7.59
N PHE A 103 -12.68 -16.15 8.74
CA PHE A 103 -11.35 -16.60 9.10
C PHE A 103 -11.15 -18.09 8.80
N SER A 104 -9.98 -18.43 8.27
CA SER A 104 -9.50 -19.79 8.08
C SER A 104 -8.18 -19.97 8.82
N SER A 105 -8.09 -20.96 9.70
CA SER A 105 -6.88 -21.20 10.49
C SER A 105 -5.69 -21.61 9.62
N CYS A 106 -4.50 -21.18 10.04
CA CYS A 106 -3.26 -21.67 9.48
C CYS A 106 -3.09 -23.16 9.85
N TYR A 107 -2.74 -23.99 8.87
CA TYR A 107 -2.36 -25.38 9.11
C TYR A 107 -0.89 -25.54 8.67
N PRO A 108 0.01 -25.99 9.55
CA PRO A 108 1.45 -26.01 9.28
C PRO A 108 1.88 -27.00 8.19
N ARG A 109 0.97 -27.82 7.67
CA ARG A 109 1.24 -28.83 6.62
C ARG A 109 0.47 -28.57 5.32
N ARG A 110 0.00 -27.35 5.08
CA ARG A 110 -0.64 -27.05 3.78
C ARG A 110 0.41 -27.09 2.67
N PRO A 111 0.15 -27.81 1.57
CA PRO A 111 1.05 -27.83 0.44
C PRO A 111 1.07 -26.47 -0.28
N GLU A 112 2.20 -26.14 -0.86
CA GLU A 112 2.34 -25.04 -1.81
C GLU A 112 1.72 -25.43 -3.16
N LEU A 113 1.16 -24.45 -3.88
CA LEU A 113 0.62 -24.69 -5.21
C LEU A 113 1.76 -24.90 -6.21
N PRO A 114 1.91 -26.09 -6.83
CA PRO A 114 3.03 -26.38 -7.72
C PRO A 114 3.16 -25.39 -8.88
N ASP A 115 2.04 -24.94 -9.44
CA ASP A 115 2.00 -24.02 -10.58
C ASP A 115 2.55 -22.63 -10.24
N SER A 116 2.55 -22.25 -8.96
CA SER A 116 3.08 -20.95 -8.51
C SER A 116 4.57 -20.96 -8.23
N LEU A 117 5.22 -22.12 -8.28
CA LEU A 117 6.63 -22.28 -7.95
C LEU A 117 7.50 -22.30 -9.20
N PRO A 118 8.67 -21.63 -9.19
CA PRO A 118 9.68 -21.80 -10.23
C PRO A 118 10.15 -23.26 -10.32
N ARG A 119 10.37 -23.77 -11.54
CA ARG A 119 10.81 -25.16 -11.78
C ARG A 119 12.00 -25.19 -12.71
N MET A 120 13.13 -25.75 -12.24
CA MET A 120 14.35 -25.94 -13.06
C MET A 120 14.83 -24.66 -13.75
N GLY A 121 14.82 -23.53 -13.02
CA GLY A 121 15.21 -22.22 -13.54
C GLY A 121 14.18 -21.55 -14.46
N LYS A 122 13.02 -22.18 -14.70
CA LYS A 122 11.90 -21.57 -15.41
C LYS A 122 11.02 -20.75 -14.45
N PRO A 123 10.39 -19.67 -14.93
CA PRO A 123 9.37 -18.96 -14.16
C PRO A 123 8.20 -19.89 -13.80
N PRO A 124 7.38 -19.52 -12.81
CA PRO A 124 6.20 -20.29 -12.46
C PRO A 124 5.21 -20.36 -13.62
N ASP A 125 4.53 -21.49 -13.78
CA ASP A 125 3.49 -21.70 -14.80
C ASP A 125 2.33 -20.71 -14.61
N ARG A 126 2.03 -20.36 -13.36
CA ARG A 126 1.07 -19.33 -12.98
C ARG A 126 1.73 -18.28 -12.09
N PRO A 127 1.96 -17.06 -12.59
CA PRO A 127 2.57 -16.00 -11.79
C PRO A 127 1.65 -15.53 -10.67
N TYR A 128 2.22 -15.03 -9.57
CA TYR A 128 1.49 -14.54 -8.40
C TYR A 128 0.37 -13.54 -8.74
N ASP A 129 0.65 -12.61 -9.67
CA ASP A 129 -0.32 -11.58 -10.07
C ASP A 129 -1.60 -12.16 -10.71
N SER A 130 -1.57 -13.40 -11.22
CA SER A 130 -2.76 -14.08 -11.75
C SER A 130 -3.74 -14.52 -10.66
N PHE A 131 -3.31 -14.58 -9.39
CA PHE A 131 -4.15 -14.93 -8.25
C PHE A 131 -4.76 -13.70 -7.57
N VAL A 132 -4.23 -12.51 -7.83
CA VAL A 132 -4.70 -11.27 -7.22
C VAL A 132 -5.91 -10.76 -7.99
N VAL A 133 -7.10 -10.98 -7.44
CA VAL A 133 -8.35 -10.44 -7.97
C VAL A 133 -8.89 -9.41 -6.98
N TYR A 134 -9.07 -8.18 -7.43
CA TYR A 134 -9.64 -7.12 -6.60
C TYR A 134 -11.16 -7.03 -6.77
N LEU A 135 -11.85 -6.69 -5.67
CA LEU A 135 -13.25 -6.36 -5.64
C LEU A 135 -13.44 -4.85 -5.70
N THR A 136 -14.49 -4.42 -6.41
CA THR A 136 -15.03 -3.08 -6.22
C THR A 136 -15.64 -2.95 -4.81
N PRO A 137 -15.72 -1.73 -4.24
CA PRO A 137 -16.35 -1.51 -2.94
C PRO A 137 -17.78 -2.07 -2.87
N GLU A 138 -18.54 -1.97 -3.97
CA GLU A 138 -19.91 -2.48 -4.05
C GLU A 138 -19.97 -4.01 -4.04
N GLU A 139 -19.05 -4.69 -4.74
CA GLU A 139 -18.97 -6.15 -4.69
C GLU A 139 -18.58 -6.66 -3.30
N ALA A 140 -17.64 -6.00 -2.63
CA ALA A 140 -17.24 -6.36 -1.27
C ALA A 140 -18.39 -6.15 -0.28
N LYS A 141 -19.13 -5.04 -0.39
CA LYS A 141 -20.34 -4.77 0.42
C LYS A 141 -21.40 -5.86 0.20
N ARG A 142 -21.70 -6.18 -1.06
CA ARG A 142 -22.67 -7.22 -1.42
C ARG A 142 -22.26 -8.59 -0.89
N ALA A 143 -20.98 -8.94 -0.95
CA ALA A 143 -20.47 -10.20 -0.42
C ALA A 143 -20.70 -10.30 1.10
N ARG A 144 -20.42 -9.23 1.85
CA ARG A 144 -20.64 -9.15 3.31
C ARG A 144 -22.12 -9.25 3.68
N GLU A 145 -22.99 -8.54 2.95
CA GLU A 145 -24.44 -8.60 3.17
C GLU A 145 -24.99 -10.01 2.90
N ALA A 146 -24.55 -10.67 1.84
CA ALA A 146 -24.99 -12.03 1.51
C ALA A 146 -24.60 -13.07 2.60
N VAL A 147 -23.43 -12.92 3.22
CA VAL A 147 -23.02 -13.77 4.36
C VAL A 147 -23.88 -13.48 5.59
N ARG A 148 -24.16 -12.19 5.87
CA ARG A 148 -25.02 -11.78 6.99
C ARG A 148 -26.44 -12.31 6.85
N GLU A 149 -27.04 -12.23 5.66
CA GLU A 149 -28.40 -12.75 5.41
C GLU A 149 -28.47 -14.27 5.64
N LYS A 150 -27.47 -15.02 5.17
CA LYS A 150 -27.38 -16.47 5.43
C LYS A 150 -27.25 -16.81 6.90
N ALA A 151 -26.60 -15.98 7.70
CA ALA A 151 -26.43 -16.19 9.14
C ALA A 151 -27.71 -15.90 9.96
N VAL A 152 -28.62 -15.06 9.44
CA VAL A 152 -29.84 -14.62 10.15
C VAL A 152 -31.06 -15.49 9.84
N ALA A 153 -30.99 -16.39 8.84
CA ALA A 153 -32.08 -17.30 8.52
C ALA A 153 -32.43 -18.19 9.75
N PRO A 154 -33.65 -18.08 10.32
CA PRO A 154 -34.02 -18.82 11.51
C PRO A 154 -34.01 -20.32 11.24
N ARG A 155 -33.27 -21.07 12.07
CA ARG A 155 -33.35 -22.54 12.20
C ARG A 155 -34.68 -23.01 12.82
N PHE A 156 -35.81 -22.40 12.46
CA PHE A 156 -37.13 -22.82 12.92
C PHE A 156 -37.82 -23.66 11.83
N ALA A 157 -37.40 -24.91 11.74
CA ALA A 157 -38.16 -25.98 11.10
C ALA A 157 -37.67 -27.33 11.66
N ALA A 158 -38.13 -27.67 12.86
CA ALA A 158 -38.24 -29.03 13.38
C ALA A 158 -39.23 -29.03 14.54
#